data_AF-A0A4P6FB43-F1
#
_entry.id   AF-A0A4P6FB43-F1
#
_cell.length_a   1.000
_cell.length_b   1.000
_cell.length_c   1.000
_cell.angle_alpha   90.00
_cell.angle_beta   90.00
_cell.angle_gamma   90.00
#
_symmetry.space_group_name_H-M   'P 1'
#
loop_
_entity.id
_entity.type
_entity.pdbx_description
1 polymer ?
#
loop_
_entity_poly.entity_id
_entity_poly.type
_entity_poly.pdbx_seq_one_letter_code
_entity_poly.pdbx_strand_id
1 'polypeptide(L)'
;MTNQRDASDARFSGLTSTGMVRGRRLVVRYVPGDAVRLGVDRLLAQGFARHESDLAALLAAEASEWTAQAVQIGDAKKSWKRGIFADLVEDLVIFDLIPATQRTIAPTLVIVAARALPEARTELLVVPHTSWRGDPGSTDGAASRVEAAIEGVIAVAHAAGALVSADGPSLGLGGGEHGASSKTAKRLLGWR
;
A
#
# COMPACT_ATOMS: atom_id res chain seq x y z
N MET A 1 37.76 -32.41 33.16
CA MET A 1 38.56 -31.60 32.21
C MET A 1 37.88 -31.73 30.86
N THR A 2 37.48 -30.74 30.05
CA THR A 2 37.21 -29.30 30.13
C THR A 2 36.57 -28.95 28.78
N ASN A 3 35.43 -28.23 28.78
CA ASN A 3 34.80 -27.38 27.72
C ASN A 3 34.64 -27.95 26.28
N GLN A 4 33.64 -27.61 25.46
CA GLN A 4 33.10 -26.29 25.13
C GLN A 4 31.84 -26.44 24.24
N ARG A 5 30.99 -25.41 24.26
CA ARG A 5 29.70 -25.23 23.55
C ARG A 5 29.80 -25.26 22.02
N ASP A 6 28.70 -25.65 21.35
CA ASP A 6 28.05 -24.98 20.21
C ASP A 6 27.12 -25.98 19.47
N ALA A 7 25.98 -25.65 18.88
CA ALA A 7 25.23 -24.41 18.82
C ALA A 7 23.79 -24.80 18.40
N SER A 8 22.82 -24.13 19.01
CA SER A 8 21.54 -23.73 18.42
C SER A 8 20.81 -24.74 17.52
N ASP A 9 19.99 -25.55 18.18
CA ASP A 9 18.70 -26.04 17.68
C ASP A 9 17.76 -24.83 17.43
N ALA A 10 18.00 -24.10 16.34
CA ALA A 10 17.11 -23.05 15.87
C ALA A 10 16.13 -23.66 14.88
N ARG A 11 15.02 -24.15 15.41
CA ARG A 11 13.78 -24.39 14.68
C ARG A 11 13.54 -23.16 13.80
N PHE A 12 13.65 -23.32 12.48
CA PHE A 12 13.08 -22.38 11.52
C PHE A 12 11.57 -22.41 11.70
N SER A 13 11.08 -21.64 12.68
CA SER A 13 9.69 -21.28 12.84
C SER A 13 9.31 -20.54 11.56
N GLY A 14 8.33 -21.08 10.83
CA GLY A 14 7.90 -20.59 9.53
C GLY A 14 7.63 -19.09 9.52
N LEU A 15 8.58 -18.33 8.98
CA LEU A 15 8.34 -16.97 8.51
C LEU A 15 7.62 -17.10 7.17
N THR A 16 6.30 -17.15 7.23
CA THR A 16 5.43 -16.84 6.09
C THR A 16 5.87 -15.49 5.53
N SER A 17 6.26 -15.43 4.26
CA SER A 17 6.58 -14.16 3.61
C SER A 17 5.31 -13.28 3.59
N THR A 18 5.25 -12.34 4.53
CA THR A 18 4.10 -11.45 4.77
C THR A 18 4.26 -10.11 4.03
N GLY A 19 5.35 -9.95 3.29
CA GLY A 19 5.83 -8.65 2.79
C GLY A 19 5.28 -8.16 1.46
N MET A 20 4.18 -8.73 0.94
CA MET A 20 3.58 -8.27 -0.32
C MET A 20 2.33 -7.44 -0.05
N VAL A 21 2.39 -6.15 -0.38
CA VAL A 21 1.28 -5.20 -0.17
C VAL A 21 0.11 -5.62 -1.06
N ARG A 22 -1.00 -6.05 -0.45
CA ARG A 22 -2.21 -6.52 -1.14
C ARG A 22 -3.28 -5.44 -1.16
N GLY A 23 -3.94 -5.31 -2.30
CA GLY A 23 -5.13 -4.49 -2.46
C GLY A 23 -6.40 -5.24 -2.11
N ARG A 24 -7.52 -4.52 -2.16
CA ARG A 24 -8.84 -5.10 -1.94
C ARG A 24 -9.91 -4.44 -2.77
N ARG A 25 -10.91 -5.24 -3.13
CA ARG A 25 -12.16 -4.81 -3.77
C ARG A 25 -13.31 -4.97 -2.81
N LEU A 26 -14.11 -3.92 -2.72
CA LEU A 26 -15.27 -3.83 -1.85
C LEU A 26 -16.49 -3.38 -2.67
N VAL A 27 -17.67 -3.81 -2.25
CA VAL A 27 -18.94 -3.23 -2.71
C VAL A 27 -19.62 -2.59 -1.51
N VAL A 28 -19.94 -1.30 -1.62
CA VAL A 28 -20.46 -0.48 -0.53
C VAL A 28 -21.66 0.36 -0.97
N ARG A 29 -22.51 0.78 -0.02
CA ARG A 29 -23.67 1.66 -0.23
C ARG A 29 -23.35 3.12 0.10
N TYR A 30 -22.27 3.61 -0.48
CA TYR A 30 -21.89 5.03 -0.46
C TYR A 30 -21.94 5.57 -1.88
N VAL A 31 -22.05 6.88 -2.06
CA VAL A 31 -21.75 7.50 -3.36
C VAL A 31 -20.24 7.38 -3.64
N PRO A 32 -19.78 7.28 -4.90
CA PRO A 32 -18.37 7.03 -5.22
C PRO A 32 -17.37 7.97 -4.56
N GLY A 33 -17.67 9.27 -4.52
CA GLY A 33 -16.82 10.26 -3.86
C GLY A 33 -16.66 10.03 -2.34
N ASP A 34 -17.74 9.62 -1.66
CA ASP A 34 -17.69 9.30 -0.23
C ASP A 34 -16.94 8.00 0.04
N ALA A 35 -17.07 7.01 -0.84
CA ALA A 35 -16.29 5.77 -0.76
C ALA A 35 -14.78 6.04 -0.90
N VAL A 36 -14.39 6.87 -1.87
CA VAL A 36 -12.98 7.29 -2.04
C VAL A 36 -12.50 8.06 -0.81
N ARG A 37 -13.27 9.03 -0.33
CA ARG A 37 -12.94 9.82 0.86
C ARG A 37 -12.72 8.92 2.07
N LEU A 38 -13.62 7.95 2.33
CA LEU A 38 -13.47 6.99 3.41
C LEU A 38 -12.15 6.20 3.29
N GLY A 39 -11.83 5.68 2.10
CA GLY A 39 -10.57 4.94 1.89
C GLY A 39 -9.32 5.81 2.10
N VAL A 40 -9.35 7.04 1.58
CA VAL A 40 -8.26 8.01 1.73
C VAL A 40 -8.07 8.38 3.20
N ASP A 41 -9.14 8.72 3.92
CA ASP A 41 -9.06 9.11 5.33
C ASP A 41 -8.45 7.98 6.18
N ARG A 42 -8.78 6.71 5.87
CA ARG A 42 -8.18 5.55 6.53
C ARG A 42 -6.70 5.40 6.23
N LEU A 43 -6.27 5.64 5.00
CA LEU A 43 -4.84 5.62 4.65
C LEU A 43 -4.07 6.79 5.28
N LEU A 44 -4.65 8.00 5.30
CA LEU A 44 -4.03 9.16 5.95
C LEU A 44 -3.84 8.91 7.46
N ALA A 45 -4.80 8.25 8.12
CA ALA A 45 -4.68 7.83 9.51
C ALA A 45 -3.53 6.83 9.76
N GLN A 46 -3.05 6.15 8.71
CA GLN A 46 -1.90 5.23 8.77
C GLN A 46 -0.57 5.92 8.39
N GLY A 47 -0.56 7.24 8.18
CA GLY A 47 0.64 8.01 7.87
C GLY A 47 0.96 8.14 6.38
N PHE A 48 0.00 7.82 5.50
CA PHE A 48 0.11 8.20 4.09
C PHE A 48 -0.12 9.71 3.93
N ALA A 49 0.43 10.27 2.85
CA ALA A 49 0.19 11.64 2.40
C ALA A 49 -0.52 11.62 1.05
N ARG A 50 -1.31 12.65 0.73
CA ARG A 50 -1.92 12.79 -0.60
C ARG A 50 -0.83 12.93 -1.66
N HIS A 51 -1.02 12.28 -2.80
CA HIS A 51 -0.19 12.51 -3.98
C HIS A 51 -0.44 13.93 -4.52
N GLU A 52 0.59 14.54 -5.13
CA GLU A 52 0.52 15.91 -5.64
C GLU A 52 -0.44 16.06 -6.84
N SER A 53 -0.56 15.01 -7.65
CA SER A 53 -1.45 14.98 -8.80
C SER A 53 -2.91 14.77 -8.39
N ASP A 54 -3.80 15.57 -8.97
CA ASP A 54 -5.25 15.38 -8.86
C ASP A 54 -5.71 14.27 -9.81
N LEU A 55 -5.68 13.03 -9.31
CA LEU A 55 -6.08 11.86 -10.09
C LEU A 55 -7.56 11.92 -10.52
N ALA A 56 -8.44 12.52 -9.71
CA ALA A 56 -9.85 12.65 -10.05
C ALA A 56 -10.04 13.56 -11.26
N ALA A 57 -9.33 14.70 -11.30
CA ALA A 57 -9.34 15.60 -12.46
C ALA A 57 -8.76 14.93 -13.72
N LEU A 58 -7.66 14.18 -13.57
CA LEU A 58 -7.04 13.46 -14.69
C LEU A 58 -7.96 12.38 -15.27
N LEU A 59 -8.66 11.62 -14.43
CA LEU A 59 -9.64 10.62 -14.88
C LEU A 59 -10.88 11.27 -15.51
N ALA A 60 -11.35 12.40 -14.96
CA ALA A 60 -12.48 13.13 -15.51
C ALA A 60 -12.16 13.71 -16.91
N ALA A 61 -10.93 14.17 -17.14
CA ALA A 61 -10.47 14.63 -18.45
C ALA A 61 -10.51 13.53 -19.53
N GLU A 62 -10.52 12.26 -19.11
CA GLU A 62 -10.61 11.09 -19.99
C GLU A 62 -12.02 10.50 -20.06
N ALA A 63 -13.02 11.22 -19.54
CA ALA A 63 -14.40 10.75 -19.41
C ALA A 63 -14.51 9.37 -18.71
N SER A 64 -13.61 9.11 -17.75
CA SER A 64 -13.63 7.88 -16.97
C SER A 64 -14.86 7.82 -16.06
N GLU A 65 -15.46 6.63 -15.95
CA GLU A 65 -16.50 6.34 -14.96
C GLU A 65 -15.96 6.27 -13.51
N TRP A 66 -14.63 6.26 -13.36
CA TRP A 66 -13.97 6.16 -12.07
C TRP A 66 -13.66 7.54 -11.50
N THR A 67 -13.94 7.71 -10.21
CA THR A 67 -13.32 8.74 -9.38
C THR A 67 -12.23 8.11 -8.53
N ALA A 68 -11.10 8.77 -8.34
CA ALA A 68 -9.98 8.21 -7.59
C ALA A 68 -9.10 9.26 -6.94
N GLN A 69 -8.43 8.85 -5.88
CA GLN A 69 -7.40 9.63 -5.19
C GLN A 69 -6.17 8.75 -4.97
N ALA A 70 -5.00 9.31 -5.27
CA ALA A 70 -3.73 8.70 -4.96
C ALA A 70 -3.18 9.24 -3.63
N VAL A 71 -2.62 8.33 -2.83
CA VAL A 71 -1.86 8.62 -1.61
C VAL A 71 -0.54 7.86 -1.63
N GLN A 72 0.47 8.33 -0.90
CA GLN A 72 1.79 7.74 -0.88
C GLN A 72 2.41 7.74 0.51
N ILE A 73 3.30 6.80 0.77
CA ILE A 73 4.14 6.74 1.97
C ILE A 73 5.58 6.38 1.58
N GLY A 74 6.54 6.84 2.39
CA GLY A 74 7.97 6.69 2.13
C GLY A 74 8.57 7.88 1.34
N ASP A 75 9.89 8.06 1.43
CA ASP A 75 10.64 9.13 0.76
C ASP A 75 11.62 8.53 -0.25
N ALA A 76 11.29 8.66 -1.54
CA ALA A 76 12.13 8.18 -2.64
C ALA A 76 13.51 8.86 -2.72
N LYS A 77 13.65 10.10 -2.22
CA LYS A 77 14.93 10.84 -2.25
C LYS A 77 15.88 10.38 -1.15
N LYS A 78 15.37 9.90 -0.01
CA LYS A 78 16.19 9.35 1.08
C LYS A 78 16.60 7.90 0.84
N SER A 79 15.75 7.08 0.21
CA SER A 79 16.09 5.69 -0.12
C SER A 79 17.21 5.61 -1.16
N TRP A 80 17.19 6.47 -2.19
CA TRP A 80 18.23 6.51 -3.22
C TRP A 80 19.62 6.85 -2.68
N LYS A 81 19.70 7.86 -1.78
CA LYS A 81 20.97 8.23 -1.15
C LYS A 81 21.56 7.11 -0.29
N ARG A 82 20.75 6.24 0.32
CA ARG A 82 21.29 5.11 1.11
C ARG A 82 21.62 3.89 0.28
N GLY A 83 20.91 3.61 -0.82
CA GLY A 83 21.28 2.52 -1.74
C GLY A 83 22.70 2.66 -2.30
N ILE A 84 23.15 3.89 -2.55
CA ILE A 84 24.53 4.18 -2.96
C ILE A 84 25.54 3.98 -1.81
N PHE A 85 25.14 4.23 -0.56
CA PHE A 85 26.02 4.09 0.61
C PHE A 85 26.04 2.66 1.19
N ALA A 86 24.96 1.89 1.04
CA ALA A 86 24.88 0.51 1.52
C ALA A 86 25.81 -0.42 0.73
N ASP A 87 25.96 -0.19 -0.57
CA ASP A 87 26.87 -0.91 -1.48
C ASP A 87 28.36 -0.64 -1.18
N LEU A 88 28.67 0.34 -0.33
CA LEU A 88 30.03 0.75 0.03
C LEU A 88 30.45 0.28 1.44
N VAL A 89 29.53 -0.25 2.26
CA VAL A 89 29.74 -0.49 3.70
C VAL A 89 29.30 -1.91 4.10
N GLU A 90 29.52 -2.90 3.24
CA GLU A 90 29.23 -4.31 3.56
C GLU A 90 30.13 -4.92 4.66
N ASP A 91 31.16 -4.22 5.16
CA ASP A 91 32.15 -4.80 6.09
C ASP A 91 32.12 -4.34 7.56
N LEU A 92 31.18 -3.51 8.02
CA LEU A 92 31.17 -3.09 9.45
C LEU A 92 29.80 -3.09 10.13
N VAL A 93 29.63 -4.11 10.97
CA VAL A 93 28.55 -4.34 11.92
C VAL A 93 28.52 -3.27 13.03
N ILE A 94 27.57 -2.33 12.99
CA ILE A 94 27.07 -1.59 14.17
C ILE A 94 25.60 -1.18 13.93
N PHE A 95 24.62 -2.02 14.33
CA PHE A 95 23.23 -1.89 13.84
C PHE A 95 22.16 -1.26 14.74
N ASP A 96 22.43 -0.87 16.00
CA ASP A 96 21.28 -0.57 16.91
C ASP A 96 21.25 0.80 17.62
N LEU A 97 22.13 1.76 17.31
CA LEU A 97 22.22 3.01 18.10
C LEU A 97 22.17 4.33 17.31
N ILE A 98 21.89 4.31 16.01
CA ILE A 98 21.76 5.54 15.19
C ILE A 98 20.29 5.74 14.84
N PRO A 99 19.69 6.95 14.96
CA PRO A 99 18.33 7.27 14.49
C PRO A 99 18.05 6.90 13.01
N ALA A 100 19.09 6.54 12.27
CA ALA A 100 19.08 5.98 10.93
C ALA A 100 18.59 4.52 10.86
N THR A 101 18.24 3.86 11.97
CA THR A 101 17.70 2.49 12.02
C THR A 101 16.17 2.44 12.01
N GLN A 102 15.47 3.58 11.89
CA GLN A 102 14.06 3.57 11.52
C GLN A 102 13.94 2.86 10.17
N ARG A 103 13.41 1.63 10.17
CA ARG A 103 13.10 0.83 8.98
C ARG A 103 12.40 1.76 7.97
N THR A 104 13.19 2.23 7.00
CA THR A 104 12.72 3.17 5.98
C THR A 104 11.59 2.47 5.26
N ILE A 105 10.41 3.06 5.14
CA ILE A 105 9.29 2.43 4.44
C ILE A 105 9.55 2.56 2.94
N ALA A 106 9.43 1.45 2.19
CA ALA A 106 9.54 1.47 0.74
C ALA A 106 8.55 2.49 0.15
N PRO A 107 8.96 3.34 -0.82
CA PRO A 107 8.02 4.21 -1.52
C PRO A 107 6.87 3.40 -2.10
N THR A 108 5.68 3.65 -1.56
CA THR A 108 4.45 2.92 -1.89
C THR A 108 3.36 3.91 -2.22
N LEU A 109 2.83 3.80 -3.43
CA LEU A 109 1.65 4.52 -3.88
C LEU A 109 0.43 3.64 -3.62
N VAL A 110 -0.68 4.21 -3.18
CA VAL A 110 -1.97 3.53 -3.09
C VAL A 110 -2.99 4.36 -3.84
N ILE A 111 -3.69 3.73 -4.77
CA ILE A 111 -4.81 4.36 -5.46
C ILE A 111 -6.10 3.84 -4.83
N VAL A 112 -6.91 4.76 -4.33
CA VAL A 112 -8.29 4.51 -3.91
C VAL A 112 -9.18 4.97 -5.04
N ALA A 113 -9.89 4.05 -5.68
CA ALA A 113 -10.77 4.34 -6.81
C ALA A 113 -12.17 3.77 -6.58
N ALA A 114 -13.19 4.52 -6.97
CA ALA A 114 -14.56 4.06 -6.90
C ALA A 114 -15.33 4.38 -8.19
N ARG A 115 -16.31 3.54 -8.50
CA ARG A 115 -17.32 3.82 -9.53
C ARG A 115 -18.69 3.39 -9.05
N ALA A 116 -19.72 4.01 -9.61
CA ALA A 116 -21.09 3.59 -9.36
C ALA A 116 -21.35 2.21 -9.97
N LEU A 117 -22.15 1.41 -9.27
CA LEU A 117 -22.75 0.16 -9.73
C LEU A 117 -24.27 0.32 -9.74
N PRO A 118 -25.01 -0.58 -10.41
CA PRO A 118 -26.47 -0.64 -10.30
C PRO A 118 -26.96 -0.73 -8.85
N GLU A 119 -28.24 -0.39 -8.64
CA GLU A 119 -28.92 -0.49 -7.33
C GLU A 119 -28.31 0.38 -6.22
N ALA A 120 -27.81 1.58 -6.58
CA ALA A 120 -27.18 2.52 -5.64
C ALA A 120 -26.01 1.91 -4.85
N ARG A 121 -25.27 1.00 -5.50
CA ARG A 121 -24.03 0.41 -4.98
C ARG A 121 -22.83 1.12 -5.59
N THR A 122 -21.70 0.97 -4.94
CA THR A 122 -20.42 1.49 -5.40
C THR A 122 -19.38 0.40 -5.29
N GLU A 123 -18.63 0.21 -6.38
CA GLU A 123 -17.41 -0.57 -6.37
C GLU A 123 -16.28 0.33 -5.84
N LEU A 124 -15.59 -0.13 -4.79
CA LEU A 124 -14.45 0.55 -4.20
C LEU A 124 -13.21 -0.34 -4.28
N LEU A 125 -12.14 0.19 -4.84
CA LEU A 125 -10.84 -0.44 -4.95
C LEU A 125 -9.83 0.32 -4.11
N VAL A 126 -9.04 -0.40 -3.32
CA VAL A 126 -7.84 0.11 -2.64
C VAL A 126 -6.68 -0.69 -3.16
N VAL A 127 -5.85 -0.09 -4.03
CA VAL A 127 -4.80 -0.83 -4.75
C VAL A 127 -3.43 -0.23 -4.46
N PRO A 128 -2.54 -0.97 -3.80
CA PRO A 128 -1.17 -0.57 -3.61
C PRO A 128 -0.33 -0.84 -4.87
N HIS A 129 0.62 0.04 -5.12
CA HIS A 129 1.65 -0.06 -6.13
C HIS A 129 3.01 0.18 -5.45
N THR A 130 3.74 -0.89 -5.22
CA THR A 130 5.11 -0.84 -4.69
C THR A 130 6.09 -0.49 -5.81
N SER A 131 7.04 0.41 -5.56
CA SER A 131 8.15 0.63 -6.48
C SER A 131 9.17 -0.51 -6.37
N TRP A 132 9.73 -0.96 -7.50
CA TRP A 132 10.75 -2.03 -7.54
C TRP A 132 12.07 -1.62 -6.85
N ARG A 133 12.26 -0.33 -6.56
CA ARG A 133 13.52 0.24 -6.06
C ARG A 133 13.63 0.30 -4.52
N GLY A 134 12.72 -0.35 -3.79
CA GLY A 134 12.80 -0.48 -2.33
C GLY A 134 13.54 -1.77 -1.92
N ASP A 135 14.31 -1.71 -0.84
CA ASP A 135 14.86 -2.89 -0.17
C ASP A 135 13.70 -3.85 0.21
N PRO A 136 13.73 -5.15 -0.12
CA PRO A 136 12.66 -6.09 0.23
C PRO A 136 12.26 -6.02 1.72
N GLY A 137 13.21 -5.80 2.63
CA GLY A 137 12.97 -5.66 4.08
C GLY A 137 12.23 -4.38 4.50
N SER A 138 12.10 -3.40 3.61
CA SER A 138 11.38 -2.13 3.83
C SER A 138 9.89 -2.19 3.47
N THR A 139 9.45 -3.24 2.79
CA THR A 139 8.09 -3.38 2.23
C THR A 139 7.05 -3.71 3.31
N ASP A 140 7.46 -4.41 4.37
CA ASP A 140 6.60 -4.83 5.49
C ASP A 140 5.93 -3.64 6.19
N GLY A 141 6.60 -2.49 6.22
CA GLY A 141 6.07 -1.27 6.83
C GLY A 141 4.87 -0.70 6.07
N ALA A 142 4.84 -0.79 4.75
CA ALA A 142 3.71 -0.31 3.96
C ALA A 142 2.57 -1.34 3.95
N ALA A 143 2.89 -2.63 3.87
CA ALA A 143 1.91 -3.73 3.84
C ALA A 143 0.93 -3.68 5.02
N SER A 144 1.47 -3.68 6.24
CA SER A 144 0.67 -3.63 7.48
C SER A 144 -0.22 -2.39 7.58
N ARG A 145 0.26 -1.24 7.11
CA ARG A 145 -0.49 0.02 7.10
C ARG A 145 -1.63 0.01 6.07
N VAL A 146 -1.39 -0.53 4.88
CA VAL A 146 -2.43 -0.68 3.86
C VAL A 146 -3.51 -1.65 4.35
N GLU A 147 -3.11 -2.78 4.93
CA GLU A 147 -4.04 -3.74 5.52
C GLU A 147 -4.87 -3.12 6.64
N ALA A 148 -4.25 -2.42 7.59
CA ALA A 148 -4.95 -1.72 8.66
C ALA A 148 -5.93 -0.66 8.14
N ALA A 149 -5.58 0.08 7.08
CA ALA A 149 -6.48 1.03 6.45
C ALA A 149 -7.70 0.32 5.81
N ILE A 150 -7.47 -0.77 5.08
CA ILE A 150 -8.53 -1.56 4.43
C ILE A 150 -9.48 -2.15 5.48
N GLU A 151 -8.95 -2.76 6.54
CA GLU A 151 -9.77 -3.28 7.64
C GLU A 151 -10.55 -2.16 8.34
N GLY A 152 -9.96 -0.97 8.47
CA GLY A 152 -10.66 0.21 8.96
C GLY A 152 -11.82 0.65 8.05
N VAL A 153 -11.67 0.58 6.72
CA VAL A 153 -12.77 0.84 5.77
C VAL A 153 -13.89 -0.19 5.95
N ILE A 154 -13.53 -1.47 6.04
CA ILE A 154 -14.48 -2.58 6.22
C ILE A 154 -15.26 -2.40 7.53
N ALA A 155 -14.57 -2.11 8.64
CA ALA A 155 -15.20 -1.92 9.93
C ALA A 155 -16.22 -0.77 9.93
N VAL A 156 -15.88 0.38 9.32
CA VAL A 156 -16.80 1.52 9.20
C VAL A 156 -17.99 1.18 8.31
N ALA A 157 -17.75 0.59 7.15
CA ALA A 157 -18.83 0.20 6.23
C ALA A 157 -19.77 -0.84 6.86
N HIS A 158 -19.22 -1.79 7.63
CA HIS A 158 -19.99 -2.78 8.35
C HIS A 158 -20.83 -2.15 9.47
N ALA A 159 -20.22 -1.29 10.30
CA ALA A 159 -20.93 -0.59 11.38
C ALA A 159 -22.07 0.31 10.86
N ALA A 160 -21.92 0.87 9.65
CA ALA A 160 -22.96 1.66 8.99
C ALA A 160 -24.03 0.82 8.26
N GLY A 161 -23.92 -0.51 8.24
CA GLY A 161 -24.78 -1.37 7.41
C GLY A 161 -24.64 -1.12 5.90
N ALA A 162 -23.54 -0.50 5.49
CA ALA A 162 -23.27 -0.09 4.12
C ALA A 162 -22.40 -1.09 3.35
N LEU A 163 -21.76 -2.04 4.03
CA LEU A 163 -20.95 -3.08 3.39
C LEU A 163 -21.84 -4.13 2.71
N VAL A 164 -21.67 -4.33 1.40
CA VAL A 164 -22.38 -5.35 0.62
C VAL A 164 -21.50 -6.59 0.46
N SER A 165 -20.25 -6.41 0.05
CA SER A 165 -19.28 -7.50 -0.07
C SER A 165 -17.85 -6.98 0.07
N ALA A 166 -16.94 -7.88 0.44
CA ALA A 166 -15.50 -7.65 0.48
C ALA A 166 -14.79 -8.88 -0.07
N ASP A 167 -14.07 -8.71 -1.19
CA ASP A 167 -13.28 -9.79 -1.79
C ASP A 167 -12.06 -10.10 -0.90
N GLY A 168 -11.40 -11.23 -1.12
CA GLY A 168 -10.14 -11.55 -0.44
C GLY A 168 -9.00 -10.59 -0.82
N PRO A 169 -7.95 -10.45 0.02
CA PRO A 169 -6.76 -9.68 -0.33
C PRO A 169 -6.13 -10.19 -1.63
N SER A 170 -5.82 -9.30 -2.56
CA SER A 170 -5.23 -9.68 -3.86
C SER A 170 -4.03 -8.80 -4.23
N LEU A 171 -3.12 -9.36 -5.03
CA LEU A 171 -1.92 -8.67 -5.54
C LEU A 171 -2.19 -7.78 -6.76
N GLY A 172 -3.44 -7.76 -7.18
CA GLY A 172 -3.94 -7.13 -8.38
C GLY A 172 -5.41 -7.47 -8.48
N LEU A 173 -6.22 -6.46 -8.75
CA LEU A 173 -7.60 -6.65 -9.15
C LEU A 173 -7.52 -6.90 -10.66
N GLY A 174 -8.04 -8.04 -11.13
CA GLY A 174 -7.75 -8.61 -12.47
C GLY A 174 -7.87 -7.65 -13.66
N GLY A 175 -7.18 -8.00 -14.76
CA GLY A 175 -6.78 -7.14 -15.88
C GLY A 175 -7.86 -6.51 -16.76
N GLY A 176 -8.63 -5.57 -16.20
CA GLY A 176 -9.36 -4.54 -16.94
C GLY A 176 -8.72 -3.15 -16.77
N GLU A 177 -9.04 -2.20 -17.65
CA GLU A 177 -8.73 -0.79 -17.38
C GLU A 177 -9.65 -0.29 -16.25
N HIS A 178 -9.10 -0.15 -15.04
CA HIS A 178 -9.80 0.46 -13.91
C HIS A 178 -8.98 1.62 -13.35
N GLY A 179 -9.64 2.56 -12.66
CA GLY A 179 -9.02 3.80 -12.15
C GLY A 179 -7.83 3.59 -11.21
N ALA A 180 -7.67 2.38 -10.67
CA ALA A 180 -6.57 1.96 -9.78
C ALA A 180 -5.57 0.95 -10.41
N SER A 181 -5.53 0.85 -11.74
CA SER A 181 -4.64 -0.11 -12.41
C SER A 181 -3.18 0.38 -12.42
N SER A 182 -2.22 -0.55 -12.50
CA SER A 182 -0.80 -0.20 -12.68
C SER A 182 -0.53 0.59 -13.96
N LYS A 183 -1.37 0.41 -14.99
CA LYS A 183 -1.32 1.21 -16.22
C LYS A 183 -1.71 2.67 -15.95
N THR A 184 -2.77 2.88 -15.18
CA THR A 184 -3.21 4.22 -14.73
C THR A 184 -2.13 4.88 -13.87
N ALA A 185 -1.57 4.16 -12.89
CA ALA A 185 -0.49 4.67 -12.04
C ALA A 185 0.73 5.14 -12.86
N LYS A 186 1.18 4.33 -13.83
CA LYS A 186 2.30 4.68 -14.72
C LYS A 186 1.99 5.87 -15.61
N ARG A 187 0.80 5.89 -16.20
CA ARG A 187 0.40 6.84 -17.25
C ARG A 187 0.02 8.21 -16.71
N LEU A 188 -0.78 8.25 -15.64
CA LEU A 188 -1.32 9.49 -15.07
C LEU A 188 -0.50 10.04 -13.91
N LEU A 189 0.23 9.19 -13.18
CA LEU A 189 0.98 9.60 -11.98
C LEU A 189 2.49 9.44 -12.15
N GLY A 190 2.96 8.95 -13.31
CA GLY A 190 4.39 8.72 -13.56
C GLY A 190 5.04 7.66 -12.67
N TRP A 191 4.24 6.83 -11.97
CA TRP A 191 4.74 5.84 -11.02
C TRP A 191 5.48 4.70 -11.73
N ARG A 192 6.72 4.41 -11.34
CA ARG A 192 7.59 3.40 -11.98
C ARG A 192 8.24 2.45 -10.99
#